data_AF-A0A069N919-F1
#
_entry.id   AF-A0A069N919-F1
#
_cell.length_a   1.000
_cell.length_b   1.000
_cell.length_c   1.000
_cell.angle_alpha   90.00
_cell.angle_beta   90.00
_cell.angle_gamma   90.00
#
_symmetry.space_group_name_H-M   'P 1'
#
loop_
_entity.id
_entity.type
_entity.pdbx_description
1 polymer ?
#
loop_
_entity_poly.entity_id
_entity_poly.type
_entity_poly.pdbx_seq_one_letter_code
_entity_poly.pdbx_strand_id
1 'polypeptide(L)'
;VCGERIRARDSVRSDRILPTHARLSAVPHLVTEARNVDGLRSSLAAYFGVSVHIEEYQLHWMTTPAHSQSIMGEQRMSSYLGAGAMLGEQAPDCQYRFRIVIGPLEIEQYQRFTPRGSDLLTLVEWVRAYVSEEYDWELELQIKPESAPPAVLGGPQQLGWSSWLGA
;
A
#
# COMPACT_ATOMS: atom_id res chain seq x y z
N VAL A 1 2.96 -13.00 13.05
CA VAL A 1 2.51 -12.57 11.72
C VAL A 1 3.60 -11.71 11.14
N CYS A 2 4.37 -12.24 10.20
CA CYS A 2 5.49 -11.53 9.58
C CYS A 2 4.92 -10.82 8.34
N GLY A 3 4.62 -9.52 8.46
CA GLY A 3 4.01 -8.71 7.40
C GLY A 3 5.04 -7.75 6.82
N GLU A 4 5.29 -7.85 5.51
CA GLU A 4 6.24 -7.01 4.79
C GLU A 4 5.52 -5.88 4.05
N ARG A 5 6.10 -4.66 4.02
CA ARG A 5 5.43 -3.42 3.56
C ARG A 5 5.98 -2.96 2.21
N ILE A 6 5.17 -2.98 1.15
CA ILE A 6 5.52 -2.42 -0.17
C ILE A 6 4.97 -1.00 -0.31
N ARG A 7 5.79 -0.01 -0.67
CA ARG A 7 5.34 1.35 -1.03
C ARG A 7 5.24 1.49 -2.56
N ALA A 8 4.04 1.71 -3.08
CA ALA A 8 3.84 1.93 -4.52
C ALA A 8 3.92 3.43 -4.85
N ARG A 9 5.12 3.97 -5.06
CA ARG A 9 5.30 5.32 -5.66
C ARG A 9 6.01 5.34 -7.01
N ASP A 10 6.37 4.18 -7.58
CA ASP A 10 7.07 4.15 -8.87
C ASP A 10 6.08 4.08 -10.05
N SER A 11 6.22 5.07 -10.94
CA SER A 11 5.36 5.31 -12.11
C SER A 11 5.59 4.26 -13.20
N VAL A 12 4.93 3.10 -13.09
CA VAL A 12 4.79 2.14 -14.21
C VAL A 12 3.74 2.69 -15.19
N ARG A 13 4.14 2.85 -16.46
CA ARG A 13 3.34 3.39 -17.56
C ARG A 13 2.30 2.33 -17.98
N SER A 14 1.01 2.69 -17.87
CA SER A 14 -0.14 1.79 -18.09
C SER A 14 -0.28 1.38 -19.57
N ASP A 15 -0.22 0.08 -19.84
CA ASP A 15 -0.77 -0.50 -21.06
C ASP A 15 -1.70 -1.67 -20.68
N ARG A 16 -3.00 -1.35 -20.58
CA ARG A 16 -4.19 -2.23 -20.43
C ARG A 16 -3.94 -3.68 -19.97
N ILE A 17 -3.72 -3.88 -18.66
CA ILE A 17 -3.51 -5.21 -18.05
C ILE A 17 -4.82 -5.86 -17.57
N LEU A 18 -5.83 -5.08 -17.14
CA LEU A 18 -7.06 -5.63 -16.54
C LEU A 18 -8.10 -6.18 -17.55
N PRO A 19 -8.64 -7.40 -17.34
CA PRO A 19 -9.75 -7.94 -18.14
C PRO A 19 -11.04 -7.09 -18.05
N THR A 20 -11.86 -7.09 -19.11
CA THR A 20 -13.08 -6.27 -19.19
C THR A 20 -14.10 -6.59 -18.09
N HIS A 21 -14.31 -7.86 -17.76
CA HIS A 21 -15.29 -8.27 -16.74
C HIS A 21 -14.90 -7.78 -15.33
N ALA A 22 -13.60 -7.77 -15.02
CA ALA A 22 -13.06 -7.26 -13.77
C ALA A 22 -13.33 -5.75 -13.60
N ARG A 23 -13.19 -4.98 -14.69
CA ARG A 23 -13.56 -3.57 -14.70
C ARG A 23 -15.06 -3.38 -14.48
N LEU A 24 -15.88 -4.18 -15.16
CA LEU A 24 -17.35 -4.08 -15.08
C LEU A 24 -17.90 -4.41 -13.69
N SER A 25 -17.32 -5.38 -12.99
CA SER A 25 -17.73 -5.71 -11.61
C SER A 25 -17.43 -4.58 -10.61
N ALA A 26 -16.44 -3.74 -10.91
CA ALA A 26 -16.05 -2.61 -10.06
C ALA A 26 -16.91 -1.36 -10.27
N VAL A 27 -17.65 -1.27 -11.38
CA VAL A 27 -18.36 -0.03 -11.79
C VAL A 27 -19.30 0.53 -10.73
N PRO A 28 -20.12 -0.26 -10.01
CA PRO A 28 -21.02 0.29 -8.98
C PRO A 28 -20.26 1.06 -7.89
N HIS A 29 -19.06 0.60 -7.56
CA HIS A 29 -18.21 1.22 -6.55
C HIS A 29 -17.45 2.44 -7.08
N LEU A 30 -17.11 2.44 -8.38
CA LEU A 30 -16.44 3.56 -9.05
C LEU A 30 -17.37 4.75 -9.34
N VAL A 31 -18.68 4.49 -9.49
CA VAL A 31 -19.70 5.53 -9.77
C VAL A 31 -20.12 6.29 -8.50
N THR A 32 -19.80 5.78 -7.32
CA THR A 32 -20.12 6.45 -6.05
C THR A 32 -19.07 7.53 -5.76
N GLU A 33 -19.52 8.78 -5.55
CA GLU A 33 -18.64 9.93 -5.25
C GLU A 33 -17.82 9.72 -3.96
N ALA A 34 -18.39 8.98 -3.00
CA ALA A 34 -17.67 8.46 -1.84
C ALA A 34 -17.06 7.09 -2.17
N ARG A 35 -15.74 7.03 -2.34
CA ARG A 35 -14.99 5.78 -2.53
C ARG A 35 -15.03 4.96 -1.24
N ASN A 36 -15.92 3.98 -1.18
CA ASN A 36 -16.07 3.11 -0.01
C ASN A 36 -14.93 2.07 0.05
N VAL A 37 -14.25 1.97 1.18
CA VAL A 37 -13.22 0.96 1.46
C VAL A 37 -13.72 -0.46 1.29
N ASP A 38 -14.98 -0.73 1.65
CA ASP A 38 -15.58 -2.07 1.50
C ASP A 38 -15.70 -2.51 0.04
N GLY A 39 -15.90 -1.58 -0.88
CA GLY A 39 -16.00 -1.88 -2.31
C GLY A 39 -14.65 -2.33 -2.88
N LEU A 40 -13.56 -1.64 -2.50
CA LEU A 40 -12.20 -2.04 -2.87
C LEU A 40 -11.86 -3.40 -2.27
N ARG A 41 -12.09 -3.56 -0.96
CA ARG A 41 -11.85 -4.82 -0.24
C ARG A 41 -12.57 -5.99 -0.89
N SER A 42 -13.87 -5.84 -1.16
CA SER A 42 -14.70 -6.89 -1.75
C SER A 42 -14.29 -7.22 -3.18
N SER A 43 -13.95 -6.21 -3.98
CA SER A 43 -13.49 -6.41 -5.37
C SER A 43 -12.15 -7.15 -5.42
N LEU A 44 -11.19 -6.77 -4.59
CA LEU A 44 -9.89 -7.43 -4.50
C LEU A 44 -10.05 -8.88 -4.00
N ALA A 45 -10.84 -9.10 -2.94
CA ALA A 45 -11.08 -10.42 -2.39
C ALA A 45 -11.75 -11.35 -3.43
N ALA A 46 -12.75 -10.84 -4.17
CA ALA A 46 -13.43 -11.61 -5.21
C ALA A 46 -12.54 -11.92 -6.41
N TYR A 47 -11.70 -10.97 -6.85
CA TYR A 47 -10.84 -11.14 -8.01
C TYR A 47 -9.68 -12.11 -7.74
N PHE A 48 -9.01 -11.96 -6.60
CA PHE A 48 -7.83 -12.76 -6.26
C PHE A 48 -8.16 -14.07 -5.53
N GLY A 49 -9.38 -14.21 -5.01
CA GLY A 49 -9.80 -15.39 -4.26
C GLY A 49 -9.06 -15.56 -2.93
N VAL A 50 -8.65 -14.45 -2.31
CA VAL A 50 -7.90 -14.40 -1.04
C VAL A 50 -8.58 -13.46 -0.05
N SER A 51 -8.30 -13.65 1.24
CA SER A 51 -8.77 -12.74 2.29
C SER A 51 -8.02 -11.41 2.19
N VAL A 52 -8.78 -10.31 2.11
CA VAL A 52 -8.27 -8.94 2.03
C VAL A 52 -8.91 -8.10 3.13
N HIS A 53 -8.09 -7.36 3.85
CA HIS A 53 -8.47 -6.35 4.83
C HIS A 53 -7.81 -5.02 4.48
N ILE A 54 -8.42 -3.91 4.87
CA ILE A 54 -7.88 -2.57 4.65
C ILE A 54 -7.80 -1.88 6.00
N GLU A 55 -6.58 -1.52 6.41
CA GLU A 55 -6.31 -0.69 7.58
C GLU A 55 -6.26 0.77 7.14
N GLU A 56 -7.28 1.54 7.53
CA GLU A 56 -7.33 2.98 7.32
C GLU A 56 -6.47 3.72 8.36
N TYR A 57 -6.09 4.94 8.02
CA TYR A 57 -5.41 5.87 8.91
C TYR A 57 -4.00 5.47 9.35
N GLN A 58 -3.18 5.02 8.40
CA GLN A 58 -1.81 4.59 8.68
C GLN A 58 -0.89 5.78 8.90
N LEU A 59 -0.35 5.88 10.12
CA LEU A 59 0.65 6.90 10.47
C LEU A 59 1.85 6.82 9.51
N HIS A 60 2.19 7.95 8.91
CA HIS A 60 3.39 8.14 8.13
C HIS A 60 4.00 9.51 8.40
N TRP A 61 5.29 9.63 8.11
CA TRP A 61 5.97 10.91 8.13
C TRP A 61 5.88 11.53 6.75
N MET A 62 5.43 12.79 6.70
CA MET A 62 5.43 13.62 5.50
C MET A 62 6.50 14.70 5.63
N THR A 63 7.21 14.96 4.53
CA THR A 63 8.19 16.04 4.47
C THR A 63 7.47 17.38 4.43
N THR A 64 7.82 18.27 5.36
CA THR A 64 7.27 19.62 5.43
C THR A 64 7.92 20.50 4.35
N PRO A 65 7.15 21.16 3.48
CA PRO A 65 7.70 22.09 2.49
C PRO A 65 8.54 23.19 3.15
N ALA A 66 9.62 23.62 2.51
CA ALA A 66 10.54 24.61 3.07
C ALA A 66 9.87 25.93 3.52
N HIS A 67 8.79 26.35 2.85
CA HIS A 67 8.05 27.56 3.22
C HIS A 67 7.20 27.40 4.49
N SER A 68 6.88 26.16 4.88
CA SER A 68 6.11 25.83 6.09
C SER A 68 7.00 25.49 7.28
N GLN A 69 8.32 25.43 7.08
CA GLN A 69 9.29 25.21 8.16
C GLN A 69 9.45 26.49 8.99
N SER A 70 9.56 26.32 10.30
CA SER A 70 9.83 27.43 11.22
C SER A 70 11.34 27.70 11.24
N ILE A 71 11.75 28.89 10.80
CA ILE A 71 13.16 29.32 10.82
C ILE A 71 13.30 30.48 11.80
N MET A 72 14.21 30.33 12.77
CA MET A 72 14.48 31.37 13.75
C MET A 72 15.09 32.61 13.05
N GLY A 73 14.56 33.79 13.37
CA GLY A 73 15.00 35.05 12.77
C GLY A 73 14.24 35.45 11.51
N GLU A 74 13.38 34.58 10.96
CA GLU A 74 12.49 34.91 9.86
C GLU A 74 11.09 35.28 10.35
N GLN A 75 10.46 36.28 9.74
CA GLN A 75 9.08 36.66 10.02
C GLN A 75 8.15 36.15 8.91
N ARG A 76 7.72 34.89 9.03
CA ARG A 76 6.72 34.26 8.14
C ARG A 76 5.56 33.74 8.96
N MET A 77 4.46 33.34 8.32
CA MET A 77 3.34 32.68 9.02
C MET A 77 3.79 31.42 9.78
N SER A 78 4.77 30.69 9.23
CA SER A 78 5.41 29.53 9.88
C SER A 78 6.30 29.90 11.07
N SER A 79 6.49 31.17 11.40
CA SER A 79 7.28 31.59 12.57
C SER A 79 6.42 31.87 13.81
N TYR A 80 5.09 31.91 13.66
CA TYR A 80 4.17 32.25 14.74
C TYR A 80 3.42 31.01 15.24
N LEU A 81 3.53 30.75 16.55
CA LEU A 81 2.72 29.75 17.23
C LEU A 81 1.23 30.09 17.07
N GLY A 82 0.42 29.10 16.70
CA GLY A 82 -1.02 29.25 16.47
C GLY A 82 -1.42 29.74 15.07
N ALA A 83 -0.46 30.17 14.23
CA ALA A 83 -0.73 30.60 12.85
C ALA A 83 -0.17 29.65 11.78
N GLY A 84 0.85 28.85 12.11
CA GLY A 84 1.44 27.91 11.15
C GLY A 84 2.82 27.38 11.53
N ALA A 85 3.34 27.67 12.73
CA ALA A 85 4.62 27.15 13.15
C ALA A 85 4.65 25.62 13.24
N MET A 86 5.59 25.01 12.52
CA MET A 86 5.87 23.57 12.51
C MET A 86 7.27 23.29 13.05
N LEU A 87 7.42 22.21 13.83
CA LEU A 87 8.70 21.79 14.37
C LEU A 87 9.33 20.71 13.47
N GLY A 88 10.54 20.99 12.96
CA GLY A 88 11.34 20.04 12.19
C GLY A 88 10.99 19.96 10.70
N GLU A 89 11.67 19.04 10.02
CA GLU A 89 11.56 18.86 8.56
C GLU A 89 10.44 17.88 8.16
N GLN A 90 9.83 17.20 9.13
CA GLN A 90 8.80 16.19 8.91
C GLN A 90 7.68 16.31 9.94
N ALA A 91 6.46 16.02 9.52
CA ALA A 91 5.29 15.96 10.38
C ALA A 91 4.60 14.58 10.29
N PRO A 92 4.01 14.10 11.38
CA PRO A 92 3.18 12.90 11.35
C PRO A 92 1.84 13.20 10.66
N ASP A 93 1.42 12.30 9.78
CA ASP A 93 0.12 12.31 9.09
C ASP A 93 -0.48 10.90 9.12
N CYS A 94 -1.81 10.82 9.18
CA CYS A 94 -2.57 9.58 9.10
C CYS A 94 -3.71 9.65 8.09
N GLN A 95 -3.98 10.78 7.44
CA GLN A 95 -5.19 10.96 6.63
C GLN A 95 -5.06 10.37 5.22
N TYR A 96 -3.86 10.45 4.63
CA TYR A 96 -3.65 10.14 3.22
C TYR A 96 -3.03 8.77 2.96
N ARG A 97 -2.96 7.92 3.99
CA ARG A 97 -2.33 6.61 3.86
C ARG A 97 -3.16 5.49 4.47
N PHE A 98 -3.29 4.41 3.72
CA PHE A 98 -3.91 3.18 4.16
C PHE A 98 -3.03 1.97 3.84
N ARG A 99 -3.34 0.83 4.44
CA ARG A 99 -2.66 -0.44 4.15
C ARG A 99 -3.67 -1.48 3.68
N ILE A 100 -3.30 -2.19 2.63
CA ILE A 100 -4.00 -3.38 2.17
C ILE A 100 -3.28 -4.58 2.80
N VAL A 101 -4.01 -5.35 3.59
CA VAL A 101 -3.52 -6.57 4.22
C VAL A 101 -4.12 -7.76 3.47
N ILE A 102 -3.27 -8.63 2.93
CA ILE A 102 -3.69 -9.85 2.24
C ILE A 102 -3.20 -11.06 3.02
N GLY A 103 -4.13 -11.94 3.38
CA GLY A 103 -3.82 -13.23 3.99
C GLY A 103 -4.79 -13.65 5.08
N PRO A 104 -4.50 -14.79 5.74
CA PRO A 104 -3.26 -15.57 5.65
C PRO A 104 -3.13 -16.37 4.33
N LEU A 105 -1.94 -16.37 3.72
CA LEU A 105 -1.62 -16.98 2.42
C LEU A 105 -0.76 -18.24 2.55
N GLU A 106 -0.92 -19.16 1.60
CA GLU A 106 0.07 -20.21 1.30
C GLU A 106 1.28 -19.63 0.53
N ILE A 107 2.40 -20.37 0.47
CA ILE A 107 3.63 -19.86 -0.17
C ILE A 107 3.45 -19.57 -1.65
N GLU A 108 2.67 -20.38 -2.37
CA GLU A 108 2.41 -20.19 -3.80
C GLU A 108 1.61 -18.92 -4.04
N GLN A 109 0.61 -18.65 -3.19
CA GLN A 109 -0.18 -17.42 -3.26
C GLN A 109 0.66 -16.21 -2.89
N TYR A 110 1.45 -16.31 -1.82
CA TYR A 110 2.35 -15.26 -1.37
C TYR A 110 3.30 -14.83 -2.49
N GLN A 111 3.94 -15.79 -3.17
CA GLN A 111 4.88 -15.52 -4.27
C GLN A 111 4.23 -14.76 -5.43
N ARG A 112 2.93 -14.95 -5.70
CA ARG A 112 2.21 -14.23 -6.76
C ARG A 112 2.07 -12.73 -6.48
N PHE A 113 2.05 -12.33 -5.22
CA PHE A 113 1.98 -10.92 -4.80
C PHE A 113 3.35 -10.27 -4.55
N THR A 114 4.45 -11.01 -4.77
CA THR A 114 5.80 -10.42 -4.75
C THR A 114 6.12 -9.70 -6.06
N PRO A 115 7.20 -8.88 -6.15
CA PRO A 115 7.57 -8.16 -7.37
C PRO A 115 7.85 -9.04 -8.60
N ARG A 116 8.17 -10.32 -8.40
CA ARG A 116 8.34 -11.29 -9.49
C ARG A 116 7.06 -12.06 -9.81
N GLY A 117 6.00 -11.87 -9.03
CA GLY A 117 4.71 -12.51 -9.19
C GLY A 117 3.80 -11.76 -10.16
N SER A 118 2.81 -12.48 -10.70
CA SER A 118 1.85 -11.96 -11.69
C SER A 118 0.79 -11.03 -11.10
N ASP A 119 0.46 -11.19 -9.82
CA ASP A 119 -0.73 -10.61 -9.23
C ASP A 119 -0.46 -9.21 -8.66
N LEU A 120 0.78 -8.90 -8.30
CA LEU A 120 1.14 -7.58 -7.75
C LEU A 120 0.80 -6.45 -8.74
N LEU A 121 1.19 -6.59 -10.02
CA LEU A 121 0.89 -5.56 -11.04
C LEU A 121 -0.62 -5.39 -11.23
N THR A 122 -1.35 -6.51 -11.23
CA THR A 122 -2.80 -6.50 -11.34
C THR A 122 -3.44 -5.79 -10.15
N LEU A 123 -2.94 -6.02 -8.95
CA LEU A 123 -3.40 -5.37 -7.73
C LEU A 123 -3.13 -3.86 -7.76
N VAL A 124 -1.94 -3.45 -8.20
CA VAL A 124 -1.59 -2.03 -8.35
C VAL A 124 -2.56 -1.33 -9.30
N GLU A 125 -2.90 -1.95 -10.43
CA GLU A 125 -3.87 -1.37 -11.39
C GLU A 125 -5.28 -1.29 -10.80
N TRP A 126 -5.71 -2.30 -10.03
CA TRP A 126 -6.98 -2.26 -9.31
C TRP A 126 -7.04 -1.10 -8.32
N VAL A 127 -5.99 -0.92 -7.51
CA VAL A 127 -5.91 0.17 -6.55
C VAL A 127 -5.87 1.51 -7.26
N ARG A 128 -5.11 1.67 -8.35
CA ARG A 128 -5.08 2.90 -9.16
C ARG A 128 -6.42 3.22 -9.82
N ALA A 129 -7.15 2.21 -10.29
CA ALA A 129 -8.47 2.41 -10.86
C ALA A 129 -9.49 2.87 -9.80
N TYR A 130 -9.34 2.38 -8.57
CA TYR A 130 -10.28 2.62 -7.49
C TYR A 130 -9.95 3.85 -6.64
N VAL A 131 -8.68 4.13 -6.44
CA VAL A 131 -8.13 5.18 -5.57
C VAL A 131 -7.38 6.16 -6.46
N SER A 132 -7.66 7.45 -6.30
CA SER A 132 -7.03 8.52 -7.07
C SER A 132 -5.54 8.56 -6.73
N GLU A 133 -4.74 9.29 -7.49
CA GLU A 133 -3.32 9.50 -7.17
C GLU A 133 -3.10 10.30 -5.86
N GLU A 134 -4.18 10.68 -5.18
CA GLU A 134 -4.22 11.47 -3.94
C GLU A 134 -3.85 10.68 -2.67
N TYR A 135 -3.93 9.35 -2.69
CA TYR A 135 -3.64 8.53 -1.52
C TYR A 135 -2.40 7.66 -1.71
N ASP A 136 -1.55 7.64 -0.68
CA ASP A 136 -0.49 6.68 -0.56
C ASP A 136 -1.03 5.37 0.03
N TRP A 137 -0.45 4.24 -0.37
CA TRP A 137 -0.84 2.95 0.20
C TRP A 137 0.35 2.02 0.42
N GLU A 138 0.19 1.10 1.37
CA GLU A 138 1.11 -0.01 1.63
C GLU A 138 0.42 -1.35 1.35
N LEU A 139 1.18 -2.32 0.82
CA LEU A 139 0.76 -3.72 0.81
C LEU A 139 1.43 -4.46 1.96
N GLU A 140 0.65 -5.20 2.76
CA GLU A 140 1.14 -6.16 3.73
C GLU A 140 0.66 -7.57 3.37
N LEU A 141 1.61 -8.48 3.16
CA LEU A 141 1.33 -9.88 2.89
C LEU A 141 1.51 -10.69 4.17
N GLN A 142 0.47 -11.41 4.59
CA GLN A 142 0.49 -12.29 5.74
C GLN A 142 0.56 -13.73 5.26
N ILE A 143 1.67 -14.42 5.54
CA ILE A 143 1.83 -15.84 5.25
C ILE A 143 1.45 -16.69 6.46
N LYS A 144 0.91 -17.89 6.21
CA LYS A 144 0.77 -18.91 7.24
C LYS A 144 2.14 -19.33 7.77
N PRO A 145 2.36 -19.40 9.10
CA PRO A 145 3.64 -19.81 9.67
C PRO A 145 4.14 -21.16 9.14
N GLU A 146 3.23 -22.13 9.00
CA GLU A 146 3.50 -23.46 8.47
C GLU A 146 3.92 -23.49 6.99
N SER A 147 3.57 -22.45 6.25
CA SER A 147 3.83 -22.33 4.81
C SER A 147 5.05 -21.45 4.52
N ALA A 148 5.77 -20.96 5.53
CA ALA A 148 6.98 -20.15 5.35
C ALA A 148 8.23 -21.05 5.33
N PRO A 149 8.77 -21.43 4.14
CA PRO A 149 9.96 -22.26 4.09
C PRO A 149 11.18 -21.51 4.63
N PRO A 150 12.10 -22.20 5.34
CA PRO A 150 13.34 -21.58 5.78
C PRO A 150 14.18 -21.13 4.58
N ALA A 151 14.83 -19.98 4.70
CA ALA A 151 15.75 -19.48 3.69
C ALA A 151 17.00 -20.38 3.62
N VAL A 152 17.34 -20.83 2.41
CA VAL A 152 18.55 -21.61 2.15
C VAL A 152 19.41 -20.84 1.15
N LEU A 153 20.73 -20.81 1.39
CA LEU A 153 21.68 -20.20 0.44
C LEU A 153 21.60 -20.91 -0.91
N GLY A 154 21.42 -20.14 -1.99
CA GLY A 154 21.22 -20.67 -3.34
C GLY A 154 19.82 -21.24 -3.60
N GLY A 155 18.89 -21.12 -2.64
CA GLY A 155 17.49 -21.49 -2.81
C GLY A 155 16.69 -20.51 -3.68
N PRO A 156 15.44 -20.85 -4.03
CA PRO A 156 14.56 -20.00 -4.83
C PRO A 156 14.02 -18.77 -4.08
N GLN A 157 14.27 -18.67 -2.77
CA GLN A 157 13.81 -17.56 -1.93
C GLN A 157 14.50 -16.25 -2.32
N GLN A 158 13.75 -15.16 -2.24
CA GLN A 158 14.21 -13.81 -2.53
C GLN A 158 14.44 -13.06 -1.22
N LEU A 159 15.63 -12.48 -1.07
CA LEU A 159 15.97 -11.69 0.11
C LEU A 159 15.04 -10.47 0.20
N GLY A 160 14.43 -10.27 1.38
CA GLY A 160 13.49 -9.17 1.61
C GLY A 160 12.14 -9.35 0.91
N TRP A 161 11.79 -10.58 0.54
CA TRP A 161 10.47 -10.92 0.00
C TRP A 161 9.99 -12.26 0.52
N SER A 162 10.79 -13.32 0.39
CA SER A 162 10.40 -14.70 0.73
C SER A 162 11.48 -15.46 1.49
N SER A 163 12.34 -14.73 2.23
CA SER A 163 13.43 -15.29 3.02
C SER A 163 13.12 -15.18 4.52
N TRP A 164 12.62 -16.27 5.12
CA TRP A 164 12.48 -16.36 6.57
C TRP A 164 13.69 -17.07 7.17
N LEU A 165 14.28 -16.47 8.20
CA LEU A 165 15.26 -17.17 9.03
C LEU A 165 14.49 -18.29 9.73
N GLY A 166 14.81 -19.54 9.41
CA GLY A 166 14.13 -20.70 9.97
C GLY A 166 14.10 -20.66 11.50
N ALA A 167 13.02 -21.18 12.08
CA ALA A 167 12.89 -21.37 13.52
C ALA A 167 13.77 -22.53 14.01
#